data_AF-A0A653V3J2-F1
#
_entry.id   AF-A0A653V3J2-F1
#
_cell.length_a   1.000
_cell.length_b   1.000
_cell.length_c   1.000
_cell.angle_alpha   90.00
_cell.angle_beta   90.00
_cell.angle_gamma   90.00
#
_symmetry.space_group_name_H-M   'P 1'
#
loop_
_entity.id
_entity.type
_entity.pdbx_description
1 polymer ?
#
loop_
_entity_poly.entity_id
_entity_poly.type
_entity_poly.pdbx_seq_one_letter_code
_entity_poly.pdbx_strand_id
1 'polypeptide(L)'
;MGGVLSGFFGGLSGMQGALRAAFLIRAGLTKESYIGTGVVIACLIDLSRMGVYVQNWSRNSENIAYPLVICATLSAFLGAFIGNRLLEKVTLKSIQLLVALLLMVFAVLLGLGIL
;
A
#
# COMPACT_ATOMS: atom_id res chain seq x y z
N MET A 1 16.00 -8.99 -10.65
CA MET A 1 15.46 -8.32 -11.85
C MET A 1 14.04 -7.78 -11.67
N GLY A 2 13.11 -8.48 -10.99
CA GLY A 2 11.71 -8.04 -10.88
C GLY A 2 11.47 -6.68 -10.21
N GLY A 3 12.26 -6.31 -9.19
CA GLY A 3 12.10 -5.03 -8.49
C GLY A 3 12.39 -3.79 -9.36
N VAL A 4 13.39 -3.87 -10.25
CA VAL A 4 13.76 -2.76 -11.15
C VAL A 4 12.67 -2.55 -12.21
N LEU A 5 12.18 -3.63 -12.82
CA LEU A 5 11.10 -3.58 -13.81
C LEU A 5 9.78 -3.13 -13.18
N SER A 6 9.42 -3.67 -12.01
CA SER A 6 8.24 -3.23 -11.27
C SER A 6 8.35 -1.78 -10.81
N GLY A 7 9.55 -1.31 -10.47
CA GLY A 7 9.82 0.09 -10.12
C GLY A 7 9.60 1.02 -11.31
N PHE A 8 10.18 0.68 -12.46
CA PHE A 8 10.04 1.45 -13.70
C PHE A 8 8.59 1.51 -14.20
N PHE A 9 7.92 0.36 -14.37
CA PHE A 9 6.53 0.31 -14.82
C PHE A 9 5.55 0.87 -13.77
N GLY A 10 5.83 0.67 -12.49
CA GLY A 10 5.02 1.26 -11.42
C GLY A 10 5.18 2.78 -11.30
N GLY A 11 6.37 3.31 -11.65
CA GLY A 11 6.61 4.76 -11.74
C GLY A 11 5.93 5.39 -12.95
N LEU A 12 6.01 4.75 -14.12
CA LEU A 12 5.33 5.19 -15.35
C LEU A 12 3.81 5.17 -15.25
N SER A 13 3.24 4.14 -14.61
CA SER A 13 1.80 3.98 -14.46
C SER A 13 1.21 4.69 -13.24
N GLY A 14 2.06 5.17 -12.31
CA GLY A 14 1.63 5.68 -11.01
C GLY A 14 1.07 4.62 -10.05
N MET A 15 1.00 3.35 -10.46
CA MET A 15 0.27 2.26 -9.76
C MET A 15 1.20 1.18 -9.18
N GLN A 16 2.31 1.60 -8.57
CA GLN A 16 3.36 0.69 -8.11
C GLN A 16 2.90 -0.33 -7.03
N GLY A 17 1.78 -0.06 -6.33
CA GLY A 17 1.17 -0.99 -5.37
C GLY A 17 0.40 -2.15 -6.02
N ALA A 18 -0.38 -1.86 -7.07
CA ALA A 18 -1.22 -2.83 -7.77
C ALA A 18 -0.39 -3.90 -8.50
N LEU A 19 0.65 -3.46 -9.22
CA LEU A 19 1.57 -4.37 -9.93
C LEU A 19 2.30 -5.32 -8.97
N ARG A 20 2.71 -4.82 -7.81
CA ARG A 20 3.37 -5.62 -6.76
C ARG A 20 2.42 -6.67 -6.17
N ALA A 21 1.18 -6.28 -5.85
CA ALA A 21 0.16 -7.17 -5.33
C ALA A 21 -0.14 -8.30 -6.32
N ALA A 22 -0.32 -7.98 -7.60
CA ALA A 22 -0.54 -8.96 -8.66
C ALA A 22 0.63 -9.96 -8.81
N PHE A 23 1.87 -9.48 -8.69
CA PHE A 23 3.05 -10.34 -8.78
C PHE A 23 3.19 -11.28 -7.57
N LEU A 24 3.02 -10.75 -6.35
CA LEU A 24 3.08 -11.53 -5.11
C LEU A 24 1.95 -12.56 -5.01
N ILE A 25 0.77 -12.27 -5.57
CA ILE A 25 -0.36 -13.21 -5.60
C ILE A 25 -0.07 -14.46 -6.45
N ARG A 26 0.73 -14.31 -7.52
CA ARG A 26 1.14 -15.44 -8.38
C ARG A 26 2.39 -16.17 -7.90
N ALA A 27 3.02 -15.71 -6.82
CA ALA A 27 4.23 -16.31 -6.26
C ALA A 27 3.97 -17.53 -5.34
N GLY A 28 2.71 -17.96 -5.16
CA GLY A 28 2.37 -19.15 -4.38
C GLY A 28 2.57 -19.00 -2.86
N LEU A 29 2.63 -17.76 -2.36
CA LEU A 29 2.89 -17.45 -0.96
C LEU A 29 1.70 -17.78 -0.05
N THR A 30 2.00 -18.12 1.21
CA THR A 30 0.98 -18.20 2.27
C THR A 30 0.42 -16.81 2.58
N LYS A 31 -0.75 -16.71 3.24
CA LYS A 31 -1.37 -15.41 3.55
C LYS A 31 -0.46 -14.53 4.38
N GLU A 32 0.24 -15.13 5.34
CA GLU A 32 1.15 -14.45 6.24
C GLU A 32 2.35 -13.91 5.48
N SER A 33 2.92 -14.71 4.57
CA SER A 33 4.07 -14.30 3.76
C SER A 33 3.69 -13.21 2.75
N TYR A 34 2.55 -13.33 2.07
CA TYR A 34 2.05 -12.31 1.14
C TYR A 34 1.89 -10.95 1.83
N ILE A 35 1.25 -10.94 3.00
CA ILE A 35 0.99 -9.71 3.76
C ILE A 35 2.28 -9.18 4.39
N GLY A 36 3.07 -10.05 5.02
CA GLY A 36 4.33 -9.68 5.66
C GLY A 36 5.33 -9.07 4.69
N THR A 37 5.53 -9.66 3.51
CA THR A 37 6.40 -9.09 2.48
C THR A 37 5.87 -7.74 1.99
N GLY A 38 4.54 -7.61 1.84
CA GLY A 38 3.90 -6.34 1.51
C GLY A 38 4.19 -5.24 2.54
N VAL A 39 4.08 -5.56 3.83
CA VAL A 39 4.31 -4.63 4.96
C VAL A 39 5.79 -4.22 5.03
N VAL A 40 6.73 -5.16 4.92
CA VAL A 40 8.16 -4.83 4.94
C VAL A 40 8.52 -3.88 3.79
N ILE A 41 8.01 -4.14 2.58
CA ILE A 41 8.23 -3.25 1.45
C ILE A 41 7.60 -1.86 1.71
N ALA A 42 6.41 -1.80 2.29
CA ALA A 42 5.77 -0.53 2.65
C ALA A 42 6.62 0.26 3.66
N CYS A 43 7.11 -0.38 4.72
CA CYS A 43 8.00 0.24 5.70
C CYS A 43 9.29 0.79 5.06
N LEU A 44 9.90 0.05 4.13
CA LEU A 44 11.09 0.52 3.41
C LEU A 44 10.81 1.76 2.55
N ILE A 45 9.63 1.79 1.90
CA ILE A 45 9.18 2.96 1.11
C ILE A 45 8.93 4.15 2.04
N ASP A 46 8.27 3.95 3.17
CA ASP A 46 7.97 5.02 4.13
C ASP A 46 9.24 5.60 4.76
N LEU A 47 10.23 4.77 5.10
CA LEU A 47 11.55 5.22 5.55
C LEU A 47 12.24 6.10 4.49
N SER A 48 12.22 5.65 3.23
CA SER A 48 12.80 6.41 2.12
C SER A 48 12.10 7.76 1.94
N ARG A 49 10.78 7.78 2.09
CA ARG A 49 9.94 8.99 1.95
C ARG A 49 10.15 9.96 3.11
N MET A 50 10.27 9.47 4.35
CA MET A 50 10.60 10.29 5.52
C MET A 50 11.91 11.04 5.33
N GLY A 51 12.94 10.38 4.77
CA GLY A 51 14.22 11.03 4.47
C GLY A 51 14.09 12.26 3.55
N VAL A 52 13.23 12.19 2.54
CA VAL A 52 12.93 13.32 1.64
C VAL A 52 12.11 14.40 2.36
N TYR A 53 11.13 14.00 3.18
CA TYR A 53 10.25 14.94 3.89
C TYR A 53 10.96 15.72 4.99
N VAL A 54 11.97 15.15 5.65
CA VAL A 54 12.79 15.86 6.64
C VAL A 54 13.46 17.10 6.04
N GLN A 55 13.90 17.04 4.77
CA GLN A 55 14.52 18.19 4.09
C GLN A 55 13.53 19.34 3.85
N ASN A 56 12.25 19.02 3.64
CA ASN A 56 11.19 20.01 3.44
C ASN A 56 10.50 20.47 4.74
N TRP A 57 10.80 19.83 5.86
CA TRP A 57 10.18 20.12 7.16
C TRP A 57 10.39 21.57 7.58
N SER A 58 11.61 22.09 7.42
CA SER A 58 11.98 23.46 7.80
C SER A 58 11.16 24.55 7.09
N ARG A 59 10.46 24.24 5.99
CA ARG A 59 9.75 25.22 5.16
C ARG A 59 8.24 25.28 5.42
N ASN A 60 7.68 24.29 6.13
CA ASN A 60 6.23 24.14 6.35
C ASN A 60 5.83 23.87 7.81
N SER A 61 6.76 23.92 8.77
CA SER A 61 6.50 23.63 10.18
C SER A 61 5.35 24.43 10.82
N GLU A 62 5.03 25.62 10.31
CA GLU A 62 4.03 26.49 10.91
C GLU A 62 2.57 26.09 10.60
N ASN A 63 2.32 25.23 9.61
CA ASN A 63 0.95 24.83 9.18
C ASN A 63 0.60 23.36 9.48
N ILE A 64 1.33 22.70 10.38
CA ILE A 64 1.06 21.30 10.70
C ILE A 64 -0.17 21.21 11.62
N ALA A 65 -1.27 20.63 11.10
CA ALA A 65 -2.46 20.34 11.87
C ALA A 65 -2.23 19.11 12.77
N TYR A 66 -1.57 19.30 13.91
CA TYR A 66 -1.29 18.24 14.90
C TYR A 66 -2.51 17.38 15.29
N PRO A 67 -3.73 17.93 15.47
CA PRO A 67 -4.91 17.10 15.75
C PRO A 67 -5.20 16.09 14.64
N LEU A 68 -5.03 16.50 13.38
CA LEU A 68 -5.25 15.64 12.21
C LEU A 68 -4.22 14.51 12.17
N VAL A 69 -2.95 14.81 12.47
CA VAL A 69 -1.87 13.82 12.53
C VAL A 69 -2.15 12.79 13.61
N ILE A 70 -2.58 13.22 14.80
CA ILE A 70 -2.92 12.32 15.90
C ILE A 70 -4.11 11.44 15.53
N CYS A 71 -5.20 12.02 15.01
CA CYS A 71 -6.36 11.26 14.57
C CYS A 71 -6.01 10.26 13.47
N ALA A 72 -5.26 10.67 12.45
CA ALA A 72 -4.84 9.80 11.36
C ALA A 72 -3.95 8.64 11.87
N THR A 73 -3.05 8.94 12.81
CA THR A 73 -2.19 7.92 13.43
C THR A 73 -3.03 6.91 14.21
N LEU A 74 -3.94 7.38 15.07
CA LEU A 74 -4.83 6.50 15.83
C LEU A 74 -5.72 5.64 14.92
N SER A 75 -6.28 6.24 13.86
CA SER A 75 -7.06 5.51 12.86
C SER A 75 -6.22 4.45 12.13
N ALA A 76 -4.96 4.75 11.80
CA ALA A 76 -4.05 3.80 11.17
C ALA A 76 -3.72 2.63 12.11
N PHE A 77 -3.43 2.90 13.38
CA PHE A 77 -3.16 1.85 14.39
C PHE A 77 -4.40 0.98 14.64
N LEU A 78 -5.57 1.58 14.83
CA LEU A 78 -6.83 0.84 15.02
C LEU A 78 -7.16 -0.01 13.78
N GLY A 79 -7.00 0.56 12.58
CA GLY A 79 -7.18 -0.16 11.32
C GLY A 79 -6.23 -1.34 11.18
N ALA A 80 -4.95 -1.17 11.50
CA ALA A 80 -3.96 -2.25 11.45
C ALA A 80 -4.27 -3.34 12.49
N PHE A 81 -4.66 -2.97 13.71
CA PHE A 81 -5.02 -3.92 14.76
C PHE A 81 -6.25 -4.76 14.39
N ILE A 82 -7.33 -4.11 13.94
CA ILE A 82 -8.56 -4.78 13.49
C ILE A 82 -8.25 -5.64 12.26
N GLY A 83 -7.47 -5.12 11.32
CA GLY A 83 -7.04 -5.82 10.11
C GLY A 83 -6.31 -7.12 10.43
N ASN A 84 -5.33 -7.09 11.34
CA ASN A 84 -4.59 -8.28 11.74
C ASN A 84 -5.51 -9.39 12.28
N ARG A 85 -6.49 -9.02 13.11
CA ARG A 85 -7.45 -9.98 13.67
C ARG A 85 -8.45 -10.51 12.63
N LEU A 86 -8.79 -9.69 11.64
CA LEU A 86 -9.64 -10.11 10.53
C LEU A 86 -8.92 -11.12 9.62
N LEU A 87 -7.61 -10.94 9.40
CA LEU A 87 -6.79 -11.83 8.56
C LEU A 87 -6.70 -13.27 9.07
N GLU A 88 -6.86 -13.49 10.37
CA GLU A 88 -6.96 -14.85 10.92
C GLU A 88 -8.21 -15.58 10.41
N LYS A 89 -9.31 -14.85 10.20
CA LYS A 89 -10.62 -15.39 9.79
C LYS A 89 -10.80 -15.47 8.27
N VAL A 90 -9.97 -14.76 7.50
CA VAL A 90 -10.09 -14.65 6.04
C VAL A 90 -9.17 -15.67 5.35
N THR A 91 -9.67 -16.30 4.28
CA THR A 91 -8.89 -17.25 3.48
C THR A 91 -8.07 -16.55 2.39
N LEU A 92 -6.98 -17.17 1.95
CA LEU A 92 -6.17 -16.68 0.82
C LEU A 92 -7.00 -16.42 -0.44
N LYS A 93 -7.98 -17.30 -0.72
CA LYS A 93 -8.85 -17.17 -1.88
C LYS A 93 -9.75 -15.93 -1.80
N SER A 94 -10.23 -15.60 -0.60
CA SER A 94 -10.98 -14.36 -0.36
C SER A 94 -10.12 -13.12 -0.60
N ILE A 95 -8.85 -13.13 -0.16
CA ILE A 95 -7.91 -12.02 -0.40
C ILE A 95 -7.64 -11.87 -1.90
N GLN A 96 -7.39 -12.97 -2.60
CA GLN A 96 -7.18 -12.98 -4.04
C GLN A 96 -8.38 -12.41 -4.81
N LEU A 97 -9.59 -12.85 -4.44
CA LEU A 97 -10.83 -12.38 -5.07
C LEU A 97 -11.04 -10.87 -4.82
N LEU A 98 -10.79 -10.42 -3.59
CA LEU A 98 -10.92 -9.01 -3.21
C LEU A 98 -9.91 -8.12 -3.97
N VAL A 99 -8.65 -8.53 -4.03
CA VAL A 99 -7.62 -7.81 -4.81
C VAL A 99 -7.99 -7.78 -6.29
N ALA A 100 -8.41 -8.91 -6.86
CA ALA A 100 -8.80 -8.98 -8.28
C ALA A 100 -9.99 -8.07 -8.59
N LEU A 101 -11.01 -8.03 -7.72
CA LEU A 101 -12.16 -7.16 -7.87
C LEU A 101 -11.77 -5.68 -7.78
N LEU A 102 -10.94 -5.30 -6.81
CA LEU A 102 -10.44 -3.93 -6.68
C LEU A 102 -9.64 -3.49 -7.92
N LEU A 103 -8.80 -4.36 -8.46
CA LEU A 103 -8.05 -4.09 -9.69
C LEU A 103 -8.99 -3.91 -10.91
N MET A 104 -10.05 -4.71 -11.01
CA MET A 104 -11.05 -4.57 -12.07
C MET A 104 -11.78 -3.22 -11.97
N VAL A 105 -12.27 -2.87 -10.78
CA VAL A 105 -12.93 -1.58 -10.53
C VAL A 105 -12.00 -0.43 -10.88
N PHE A 106 -10.74 -0.52 -10.47
CA PHE A 106 -9.73 0.49 -10.78
C PHE A 106 -9.52 0.65 -12.29
N ALA A 107 -9.38 -0.46 -13.02
CA ALA A 107 -9.21 -0.43 -14.48
C ALA A 107 -10.42 0.21 -15.18
N VAL A 108 -11.64 -0.05 -14.70
CA VAL A 108 -12.86 0.57 -15.24
C VAL A 108 -12.88 2.07 -14.96
N LEU A 109 -12.59 2.51 -13.73
CA LEU A 109 -12.58 3.93 -13.36
C LEU A 109 -11.55 4.72 -14.17
N LEU A 110 -10.37 4.15 -14.38
CA LEU A 110 -9.30 4.75 -15.18
C LEU A 110 -9.69 4.79 -16.67
N GLY A 111 -10.30 3.72 -17.19
CA GLY A 111 -10.83 3.70 -18.56
C GLY A 111 -11.96 4.72 -18.82
N LEU A 112 -12.71 5.09 -17.78
CA LEU A 112 -13.74 6.13 -17.83
C LEU A 112 -13.19 7.55 -17.60
N GLY A 113 -11.91 7.69 -17.23
CA GLY A 113 -11.27 8.99 -16.96
C GLY A 113 -11.76 9.68 -15.69
N ILE A 114 -12.37 8.93 -14.76
CA ILE A 114 -12.81 9.45 -13.44
C ILE A 114 -11.60 9.57 -12.48
N LEU A 115 -10.56 8.78 -12.74
CA LEU A 115 -9.30 8.65 -12.00
C LEU A 115 -8.15 8.78 -13.00
#